data_AF-A0A134ACG5-F1
#
_entry.id   AF-A0A134ACG5-F1
#
_cell.length_a   1.000
_cell.length_b   1.000
_cell.length_c   1.000
_cell.angle_alpha   90.00
_cell.angle_beta   90.00
_cell.angle_gamma   90.00
#
_symmetry.space_group_name_H-M   'P 1'
#
loop_
_entity.id
_entity.type
_entity.pdbx_description
1 polymer ?
#
loop_
_entity_poly.entity_id
_entity_poly.type
_entity_poly.pdbx_seq_one_letter_code
_entity_poly.pdbx_strand_id
1 'polypeptide(L)'
;MFFLLRFALEVFMCNLFFKYFIKQKKNILFLIIIIIIGTVISSISKIENNKNKEEQIFSRERVIDIFKQDIKEVDKDLESDNISDEEKIELNNIKKRKIKSINGYEGIIQNIKNENWRVLYEDELKHFLDPNGNFISKGFVKKGVSYTVDRLTVEITYEILKYLKENNIPSAHPLNIQRTEFDQPRTSEESNLLDYYSKKTLVGTSHRLWDFFTNNLVLIYTFIIVVTFGILFSKLEESQNKTIRFLKTSGASKFRIVSSGLLTGGILTIMLGLLIPAIFFGIEFLISGSSSFKYPITTYIVKNDYYSLMSFGYKIVPISDVLTKSLILFLLYGLFIFLVTSTISTFVKSSIKSIILSFGVIATLQMFNKWYNPFSYWRVGKIADGSINFLFKTITYSFDKSCKILAIGICILTILLICIAFIQDRRRNGYA
;
A
#
# COMPACT_ATOMS: atom_id res chain seq x y z
N MET A 1 22.10 31.77 -29.28
CA MET A 1 21.25 31.28 -30.40
C MET A 1 21.22 29.74 -30.49
N PHE A 2 22.35 29.02 -30.54
CA PHE A 2 22.39 27.55 -30.55
C PHE A 2 21.74 26.88 -29.32
N PHE A 3 21.85 27.48 -28.12
CA PHE A 3 21.24 26.98 -26.88
C PHE A 3 19.70 27.15 -26.86
N LEU A 4 19.20 28.26 -27.43
CA LEU A 4 17.77 28.54 -27.61
C LEU A 4 17.14 27.62 -28.67
N LEU A 5 17.86 27.35 -29.77
CA LEU A 5 17.42 26.37 -30.78
C LEU A 5 17.44 24.94 -30.23
N ARG A 6 18.39 24.63 -29.34
CA ARG A 6 18.52 23.33 -28.64
C ARG A 6 17.37 23.11 -27.65
N PHE A 7 17.04 24.11 -26.84
CA PHE A 7 15.90 24.06 -25.92
C PHE A 7 14.56 24.05 -26.66
N ALA A 8 14.44 24.84 -27.74
CA ALA A 8 13.24 24.85 -28.57
C ALA A 8 12.99 23.49 -29.26
N LEU A 9 14.04 22.77 -29.70
CA LEU A 9 13.89 21.43 -30.27
C LEU A 9 13.51 20.39 -29.22
N GLU A 10 14.07 20.46 -28.00
CA GLU A 10 13.70 19.57 -26.89
C GLU A 10 12.27 19.81 -26.43
N VAL A 11 11.84 21.07 -26.29
CA VAL A 11 10.47 21.44 -25.97
C VAL A 11 9.51 21.03 -27.09
N PHE A 12 9.87 21.24 -28.36
CA PHE A 12 9.08 20.81 -29.51
C PHE A 12 8.92 19.29 -29.56
N MET A 13 9.99 18.53 -29.31
CA MET A 13 9.94 17.07 -29.25
C MET A 13 9.09 16.58 -28.08
N CYS A 14 9.22 17.18 -26.89
CA CYS A 14 8.35 16.89 -25.75
C CYS A 14 6.87 17.14 -26.10
N ASN A 15 6.57 18.25 -26.76
CA ASN A 15 5.19 18.60 -27.14
C ASN A 15 4.62 17.62 -28.19
N LEU A 16 5.46 17.17 -29.12
CA LEU A 16 5.09 16.22 -30.16
C LEU A 16 4.87 14.80 -29.59
N PHE A 17 5.73 14.37 -28.66
CA PHE A 17 5.57 13.11 -27.93
C PHE A 17 4.34 13.13 -27.02
N PHE A 18 4.09 14.22 -26.31
CA PHE A 18 2.90 14.38 -25.46
C PHE A 18 1.61 14.36 -26.29
N LYS A 19 1.60 15.07 -27.42
CA LYS A 19 0.49 15.06 -28.38
C LYS A 19 0.27 13.67 -28.99
N TYR A 20 1.34 12.93 -29.26
CA TYR A 20 1.25 11.55 -29.74
C TYR A 20 0.75 10.58 -28.66
N PHE A 21 1.13 10.80 -27.41
CA PHE A 21 0.69 10.02 -26.26
C PHE A 21 -0.81 10.22 -25.99
N ILE A 22 -1.30 11.46 -25.94
CA ILE A 22 -2.74 11.75 -25.71
C ILE A 22 -3.61 11.29 -26.89
N LYS A 23 -3.13 11.43 -28.13
CA LYS A 23 -3.93 11.15 -29.34
C LYS A 23 -4.16 9.64 -29.58
N GLN A 24 -3.47 8.75 -28.85
CA GLN A 24 -3.70 7.32 -28.95
C GLN A 24 -4.97 6.93 -28.19
N LYS A 25 -6.02 6.55 -28.92
CA LYS A 25 -7.29 6.02 -28.35
C LYS A 25 -7.08 4.93 -27.29
N LYS A 26 -6.01 4.13 -27.42
CA LYS A 26 -5.61 3.08 -26.47
C LYS A 26 -5.24 3.63 -25.09
N ASN A 27 -4.64 4.82 -25.00
CA ASN A 27 -4.26 5.43 -23.73
C ASN A 27 -5.46 6.01 -22.98
N ILE A 28 -6.48 6.48 -23.70
CA ILE A 28 -7.76 6.92 -23.10
C ILE A 28 -8.52 5.72 -22.54
N LEU A 29 -8.66 4.64 -23.32
CA LEU A 29 -9.28 3.39 -22.85
C LEU A 29 -8.56 2.87 -21.59
N PHE A 30 -7.24 2.98 -21.58
CA PHE A 30 -6.42 2.56 -20.46
C PHE A 30 -6.69 3.38 -19.17
N LEU A 31 -6.78 4.72 -19.28
CA LEU A 31 -7.17 5.57 -18.15
C LEU A 31 -8.57 5.23 -17.63
N ILE A 32 -9.52 4.94 -18.53
CA ILE A 32 -10.88 4.51 -18.15
C ILE A 32 -10.82 3.21 -17.35
N ILE A 33 -10.03 2.22 -17.77
CA ILE A 33 -9.86 0.96 -17.04
C ILE A 33 -9.28 1.20 -15.63
N ILE A 34 -8.25 2.05 -15.49
CA ILE A 34 -7.71 2.42 -14.18
C ILE A 34 -8.80 3.03 -13.31
N ILE A 35 -9.59 3.96 -13.86
CA ILE A 35 -10.66 4.63 -13.12
C ILE A 35 -11.70 3.61 -12.65
N ILE A 36 -12.15 2.69 -13.52
CA ILE A 36 -13.11 1.65 -13.17
C ILE A 36 -12.56 0.71 -12.07
N ILE A 37 -11.31 0.26 -12.20
CA ILE A 37 -10.69 -0.59 -11.19
C ILE A 37 -10.56 0.17 -9.86
N GLY A 38 -10.13 1.42 -9.92
CA GLY A 38 -10.02 2.30 -8.76
C GLY A 38 -11.36 2.48 -8.06
N THR A 39 -12.44 2.75 -8.80
CA THR A 39 -13.78 2.95 -8.22
C THR A 39 -14.33 1.67 -7.62
N VAL A 40 -14.19 0.53 -8.29
CA VAL A 40 -14.63 -0.77 -7.78
C VAL A 40 -13.94 -1.09 -6.45
N ILE A 41 -12.61 -0.99 -6.39
CA ILE A 41 -11.88 -1.37 -5.16
C ILE A 41 -12.20 -0.39 -4.02
N SER A 42 -12.27 0.91 -4.30
CA SER A 42 -12.62 1.93 -3.29
C SER A 42 -14.04 1.72 -2.75
N SER A 43 -14.98 1.34 -3.62
CA SER A 43 -16.37 1.04 -3.21
C SER A 43 -16.45 -0.22 -2.34
N ILE A 44 -15.72 -1.28 -2.69
CA ILE A 44 -15.64 -2.51 -1.86
C ILE A 44 -15.11 -2.17 -0.47
N SER A 45 -14.05 -1.37 -0.38
CA SER A 45 -13.47 -0.97 0.91
C SER A 45 -14.47 -0.17 1.77
N LYS A 46 -15.21 0.77 1.16
CA LYS A 46 -16.25 1.53 1.87
C LYS A 46 -17.37 0.64 2.39
N ILE A 47 -17.84 -0.32 1.59
CA ILE A 47 -18.86 -1.30 1.98
C ILE A 47 -18.36 -2.15 3.16
N GLU A 48 -17.11 -2.63 3.08
CA GLU A 48 -16.52 -3.43 4.16
C GLU A 48 -16.42 -2.65 5.48
N ASN A 49 -16.01 -1.38 5.42
CA ASN A 49 -15.92 -0.53 6.61
C ASN A 49 -17.30 -0.30 7.25
N ASN A 50 -18.34 -0.04 6.44
CA ASN A 50 -19.71 0.09 6.92
C ASN A 50 -20.21 -1.21 7.56
N LYS A 51 -19.96 -2.34 6.90
CA LYS A 51 -20.33 -3.65 7.43
C LYS A 51 -19.66 -3.94 8.77
N ASN A 52 -18.36 -3.64 8.90
CA ASN A 52 -17.65 -3.83 10.17
C ASN A 52 -18.25 -2.94 11.29
N LYS A 53 -18.65 -1.70 10.98
CA LYS A 53 -19.33 -0.80 11.92
C LYS A 53 -20.68 -1.39 12.38
N GLU A 54 -21.48 -1.88 11.43
CA GLU A 54 -22.77 -2.53 11.71
C GLU A 54 -22.59 -3.81 12.54
N GLU A 55 -21.61 -4.66 12.23
CA GLU A 55 -21.29 -5.87 13.01
C GLU A 55 -20.90 -5.54 14.46
N GLN A 56 -20.17 -4.45 14.68
CA GLN A 56 -19.83 -3.99 16.04
C GLN A 56 -21.06 -3.51 16.83
N ILE A 57 -22.03 -2.89 16.17
CA ILE A 57 -23.29 -2.49 16.80
C ILE A 57 -24.13 -3.73 17.10
N PHE A 58 -24.36 -4.57 16.09
CA PHE A 58 -25.18 -5.76 16.19
C PHE A 58 -24.70 -6.75 17.26
N SER A 59 -23.39 -6.97 17.35
CA SER A 59 -22.81 -7.84 18.39
C SER A 59 -23.11 -7.35 19.81
N ARG A 60 -23.12 -6.03 20.03
CA ARG A 60 -23.46 -5.43 21.33
C ARG A 60 -24.95 -5.44 21.60
N GLU A 61 -25.79 -5.17 20.60
CA GLU A 61 -27.25 -5.28 20.69
C GLU A 61 -27.66 -6.70 21.10
N ARG A 62 -27.04 -7.72 20.52
CA ARG A 62 -27.28 -9.11 20.90
C ARG A 62 -26.95 -9.41 22.36
N VAL A 63 -25.85 -8.87 22.90
CA VAL A 63 -25.51 -9.05 24.33
C VAL A 63 -26.52 -8.33 25.23
N ILE A 64 -26.97 -7.13 24.84
CA ILE A 64 -28.04 -6.41 25.54
C ILE A 64 -29.32 -7.26 25.59
N ASP A 65 -29.72 -7.86 24.48
CA ASP A 65 -30.93 -8.69 24.41
C ASP A 65 -30.83 -9.93 25.30
N ILE A 66 -29.67 -10.60 25.33
CA ILE A 66 -29.42 -11.72 26.26
C ILE A 66 -29.56 -11.25 27.71
N PHE A 67 -28.92 -10.14 28.09
CA PHE A 67 -29.06 -9.62 29.46
C PHE A 67 -30.47 -9.18 29.80
N LYS A 68 -31.23 -8.63 28.84
CA LYS A 68 -32.66 -8.31 29.03
C LYS A 68 -33.50 -9.58 29.25
N GLN A 69 -33.20 -10.68 28.56
CA GLN A 69 -33.86 -11.96 28.78
C GLN A 69 -33.52 -12.53 30.15
N ASP A 70 -32.23 -12.55 30.51
CA ASP A 70 -31.83 -13.07 31.83
C ASP A 70 -32.41 -12.24 32.98
N ILE A 71 -32.55 -10.92 32.83
CA ILE A 71 -33.21 -10.09 33.85
C ILE A 71 -34.67 -10.47 34.01
N LYS A 72 -35.38 -10.80 32.91
CA LYS A 72 -36.78 -11.27 32.99
C LYS A 72 -36.88 -12.62 33.69
N GLU A 73 -35.89 -13.50 33.53
CA GLU A 73 -35.83 -14.77 34.27
C GLU A 73 -35.58 -14.52 35.76
N VAL A 74 -34.60 -13.68 36.09
CA VAL A 74 -34.35 -13.25 37.48
C VAL A 74 -35.59 -12.62 38.12
N ASP A 75 -36.34 -11.81 37.37
CA ASP A 75 -37.58 -11.19 37.86
C ASP A 75 -38.68 -12.22 38.15
N LYS A 76 -38.81 -13.26 37.32
CA LYS A 76 -39.73 -14.38 37.59
C LYS A 76 -39.32 -15.18 38.81
N ASP A 77 -38.01 -15.44 38.95
CA ASP A 77 -37.50 -16.18 40.09
C ASP A 77 -37.83 -15.43 41.37
N LEU A 78 -37.55 -14.11 41.42
CA LEU A 78 -37.86 -13.21 42.54
C LEU A 78 -39.34 -13.15 42.93
N GLU A 79 -40.26 -13.41 42.00
CA GLU A 79 -41.71 -13.48 42.25
C GLU A 79 -42.16 -14.80 42.89
N SER A 80 -41.29 -15.82 42.95
CA SER A 80 -41.62 -17.09 43.59
C SER A 80 -41.54 -17.03 45.13
N ASP A 81 -42.48 -17.65 45.83
CA ASP A 81 -42.56 -17.60 47.30
C ASP A 81 -41.53 -18.50 48.01
N ASN A 82 -40.79 -19.34 47.27
CA ASN A 82 -39.93 -20.40 47.82
C ASN A 82 -38.44 -20.02 47.94
N ILE A 83 -38.09 -18.75 47.77
CA ILE A 83 -36.69 -18.29 47.73
C ILE A 83 -36.28 -17.71 49.10
N SER A 84 -35.08 -18.04 49.55
CA SER A 84 -34.50 -17.46 50.76
C SER A 84 -34.15 -15.97 50.59
N ASP A 85 -34.02 -15.25 51.71
CA ASP A 85 -33.64 -13.83 51.70
C ASP A 85 -32.22 -13.60 51.14
N GLU A 86 -31.30 -14.55 51.35
CA GLU A 86 -29.93 -14.49 50.81
C GLU A 86 -29.91 -14.60 49.28
N GLU A 87 -30.68 -15.54 48.72
CA GLU A 87 -30.84 -15.72 47.28
C GLU A 87 -31.51 -14.50 46.63
N LYS A 88 -32.49 -13.88 47.29
CA LYS A 88 -33.10 -12.61 46.83
C LYS A 88 -32.07 -11.49 46.75
N ILE A 89 -31.15 -11.40 47.71
CA ILE A 89 -30.05 -10.40 47.67
C ILE A 89 -29.11 -10.69 46.48
N GLU A 90 -28.75 -11.95 46.25
CA GLU A 90 -27.88 -12.33 45.14
C GLU A 90 -28.51 -12.04 43.77
N LEU A 91 -29.77 -12.44 43.57
CA LEU A 91 -30.54 -12.19 42.35
C LEU A 91 -30.64 -10.69 42.03
N ASN A 92 -30.93 -9.86 43.04
CA ASN A 92 -30.94 -8.41 42.90
C ASN A 92 -29.55 -7.84 42.52
N ASN A 93 -28.47 -8.38 43.10
CA ASN A 93 -27.11 -7.99 42.74
C ASN A 93 -26.74 -8.41 41.31
N ILE A 94 -27.20 -9.57 40.84
CA ILE A 94 -27.05 -10.01 39.44
C ILE A 94 -27.81 -9.05 38.52
N LYS A 95 -29.07 -8.75 38.80
CA LYS A 95 -29.89 -7.80 38.04
C LYS A 95 -29.21 -6.43 37.93
N LYS A 96 -28.74 -5.87 39.05
CA LYS A 96 -28.02 -4.59 39.10
C LYS A 96 -26.75 -4.60 38.24
N ARG A 97 -25.97 -5.68 38.29
CA ARG A 97 -24.78 -5.85 37.44
C ARG A 97 -25.14 -5.89 35.96
N LYS A 98 -26.17 -6.65 35.57
CA LYS A 98 -26.63 -6.75 34.18
C LYS A 98 -27.17 -5.41 33.65
N ILE A 99 -27.96 -4.67 34.43
CA ILE A 99 -28.42 -3.32 34.07
C ILE A 99 -27.24 -2.38 33.83
N LYS A 100 -26.22 -2.40 34.71
CA LYS A 100 -25.01 -1.60 34.52
C LYS A 100 -24.30 -1.94 33.21
N SER A 101 -24.19 -3.23 32.87
CA SER A 101 -23.59 -3.68 31.61
C SER A 101 -24.41 -3.27 30.39
N ILE A 102 -25.74 -3.37 30.44
CA ILE A 102 -26.64 -2.91 29.36
C ILE A 102 -26.40 -1.42 29.09
N ASN A 103 -26.44 -0.57 30.12
CA ASN A 103 -26.20 0.86 29.96
C ASN A 103 -24.81 1.17 29.36
N GLY A 104 -23.80 0.38 29.74
CA GLY A 104 -22.45 0.47 29.14
C GLY A 104 -22.45 0.15 27.64
N TYR A 105 -23.07 -0.95 27.23
CA TYR A 105 -23.16 -1.33 25.82
C TYR A 105 -23.99 -0.33 25.00
N GLU A 106 -25.11 0.16 25.53
CA GLU A 106 -25.93 1.20 24.89
C GLU A 106 -25.13 2.49 24.68
N GLY A 107 -24.35 2.91 25.68
CA GLY A 107 -23.44 4.05 25.59
C GLY A 107 -22.39 3.87 24.49
N ILE A 108 -21.76 2.69 24.40
CA ILE A 108 -20.79 2.39 23.35
C ILE A 108 -21.45 2.40 21.96
N ILE A 109 -22.65 1.81 21.81
CA ILE A 109 -23.40 1.83 20.54
C ILE A 109 -23.65 3.28 20.10
N GLN A 110 -24.06 4.16 21.02
CA GLN A 110 -24.25 5.58 20.70
C GLN A 110 -22.95 6.26 20.31
N ASN A 111 -21.84 5.97 21.00
CA ASN A 111 -20.52 6.49 20.63
C ASN A 111 -20.07 6.00 19.24
N ILE A 112 -20.37 4.76 18.85
CA ILE A 112 -20.11 4.25 17.50
C ILE A 112 -20.98 4.98 16.46
N LYS A 113 -22.28 5.14 16.73
CA LYS A 113 -23.22 5.83 15.83
C LYS A 113 -22.82 7.30 15.62
N ASN A 114 -22.42 7.98 16.70
CA ASN A 114 -22.01 9.38 16.70
C ASN A 114 -20.53 9.60 16.36
N GLU A 115 -19.77 8.53 16.09
CA GLU A 115 -18.33 8.58 15.76
C GLU A 115 -17.48 9.31 16.80
N ASN A 116 -17.82 9.12 18.09
CA ASN A 116 -17.09 9.69 19.22
C ASN A 116 -15.80 8.89 19.50
N TRP A 117 -14.85 9.01 18.57
CA TRP A 117 -13.60 8.24 18.55
C TRP A 117 -12.78 8.36 19.83
N ARG A 118 -12.74 9.56 20.43
CA ARG A 118 -11.98 9.79 21.67
C ARG A 118 -12.44 8.87 22.81
N VAL A 119 -13.76 8.76 23.00
CA VAL A 119 -14.33 7.88 24.04
C VAL A 119 -14.13 6.42 23.67
N LEU A 120 -14.29 6.06 22.39
CA LEU A 120 -14.08 4.68 21.91
C LEU A 120 -12.63 4.21 22.14
N TYR A 121 -11.63 5.07 21.89
CA TYR A 121 -10.23 4.75 22.20
C TYR A 121 -9.99 4.63 23.69
N GLU A 122 -10.56 5.54 24.50
CA GLU A 122 -10.39 5.51 25.95
C GLU A 122 -10.97 4.23 26.57
N ASP A 123 -12.13 3.79 26.10
CA ASP A 123 -12.72 2.53 26.55
C ASP A 123 -11.90 1.32 26.10
N GLU A 124 -11.44 1.29 24.85
CA GLU A 124 -10.64 0.16 24.35
C GLU A 124 -9.28 0.06 25.06
N LEU A 125 -8.60 1.18 25.31
CA LEU A 125 -7.29 1.22 25.98
C LEU A 125 -7.32 0.60 27.41
N LYS A 126 -8.46 0.66 28.11
CA LYS A 126 -8.63 0.04 29.44
C LYS A 126 -8.48 -1.49 29.41
N HIS A 127 -8.67 -2.10 28.24
CA HIS A 127 -8.61 -3.56 28.06
C HIS A 127 -7.21 -4.08 27.68
N PHE A 128 -6.20 -3.23 27.64
CA PHE A 128 -4.83 -3.61 27.26
C PHE A 128 -3.87 -3.76 28.43
N LEU A 129 -4.14 -3.09 29.56
CA LEU A 129 -3.24 -3.06 30.71
C LEU A 129 -3.92 -3.66 31.94
N ASP A 130 -3.19 -4.46 32.70
CA ASP A 130 -3.60 -4.91 34.03
C ASP A 130 -3.49 -3.76 35.06
N PRO A 131 -4.02 -3.93 36.29
CA PRO A 131 -3.89 -2.90 37.32
C PRO A 131 -2.45 -2.52 37.71
N ASN A 132 -1.47 -3.36 37.38
CA ASN A 132 -0.04 -3.10 37.61
C ASN A 132 0.63 -2.39 36.43
N GLY A 133 -0.10 -2.13 35.33
CA GLY A 133 0.40 -1.50 34.12
C GLY A 133 1.08 -2.46 33.13
N ASN A 134 0.97 -3.78 33.29
CA ASN A 134 1.51 -4.75 32.34
C ASN A 134 0.51 -5.04 31.22
N PHE A 135 1.02 -5.30 30.01
CA PHE A 135 0.19 -5.71 28.88
C PHE A 135 -0.48 -7.06 29.11
N ILE A 136 -1.81 -7.07 28.96
CA ILE A 136 -2.63 -8.27 29.06
C ILE A 136 -2.46 -9.11 27.78
N SER A 137 -2.25 -10.41 27.95
CA SER A 137 -2.24 -11.35 26.81
C SER A 137 -3.61 -11.38 26.13
N LYS A 138 -3.64 -11.23 24.81
CA LYS A 138 -4.86 -11.29 24.01
C LYS A 138 -4.83 -12.54 23.13
N GLY A 139 -5.96 -13.24 23.10
CA GLY A 139 -6.13 -14.45 22.29
C GLY A 139 -7.55 -14.61 21.78
N PHE A 140 -7.68 -15.40 20.73
CA PHE A 140 -8.94 -15.68 20.08
C PHE A 140 -9.19 -17.18 20.10
N VAL A 141 -10.44 -17.58 20.34
CA VAL A 141 -10.86 -18.98 20.31
C VAL A 141 -12.10 -19.11 19.45
N LYS A 142 -12.10 -20.05 18.50
CA LYS A 142 -13.27 -20.37 17.69
C LYS A 142 -13.21 -21.83 17.25
N LYS A 143 -14.25 -22.60 17.57
CA LYS A 143 -14.43 -24.00 17.11
C LYS A 143 -13.18 -24.89 17.36
N GLY A 144 -12.59 -24.82 18.55
CA GLY A 144 -11.41 -25.62 18.92
C GLY A 144 -10.08 -25.10 18.37
N VAL A 145 -10.07 -24.03 17.57
CA VAL A 145 -8.85 -23.32 17.17
C VAL A 145 -8.62 -22.16 18.13
N SER A 146 -7.41 -22.06 18.66
CA SER A 146 -6.98 -20.98 19.56
C SER A 146 -5.73 -20.30 19.02
N TYR A 147 -5.71 -18.98 19.02
CA TYR A 147 -4.54 -18.20 18.63
C TYR A 147 -4.24 -17.16 19.69
N THR A 148 -2.99 -17.11 20.15
CA THR A 148 -2.51 -16.06 21.07
C THR A 148 -1.71 -15.05 20.26
N VAL A 149 -2.10 -13.77 20.37
CA VAL A 149 -1.47 -12.66 19.66
C VAL A 149 -0.08 -12.40 20.24
N ASP A 150 0.87 -12.01 19.40
CA ASP A 150 2.22 -11.69 19.87
C ASP A 150 2.19 -10.49 20.83
N ARG A 151 3.03 -10.52 21.87
CA ARG A 151 3.08 -9.45 22.88
C ARG A 151 3.40 -8.09 22.23
N LEU A 152 4.30 -8.07 21.24
CA LEU A 152 4.63 -6.83 20.53
C LEU A 152 3.44 -6.32 19.71
N THR A 153 2.60 -7.19 19.15
CA THR A 153 1.36 -6.77 18.47
C THR A 153 0.40 -6.08 19.44
N VAL A 154 0.26 -6.60 20.66
CA VAL A 154 -0.58 -5.99 21.70
C VAL A 154 -0.05 -4.60 22.07
N GLU A 155 1.25 -4.48 22.31
CA GLU A 155 1.94 -3.23 22.62
C GLU A 155 1.82 -2.20 21.48
N ILE A 156 2.08 -2.62 20.24
CA ILE A 156 1.95 -1.79 19.03
C ILE A 156 0.52 -1.29 18.88
N THR A 157 -0.48 -2.15 19.09
CA THR A 157 -1.89 -1.74 19.00
C THR A 157 -2.22 -0.68 20.05
N TYR A 158 -1.77 -0.87 21.29
CA TYR A 158 -1.95 0.11 22.37
C TYR A 158 -1.35 1.48 22.01
N GLU A 159 -0.09 1.49 21.55
CA GLU A 159 0.59 2.73 21.14
C GLU A 159 -0.09 3.42 19.96
N ILE A 160 -0.65 2.65 19.02
CA ILE A 160 -1.43 3.20 17.90
C ILE A 160 -2.73 3.84 18.41
N LEU A 161 -3.50 3.15 19.25
CA LEU A 161 -4.75 3.68 19.81
C LEU A 161 -4.49 4.95 20.64
N LYS A 162 -3.42 4.94 21.43
CA LYS A 162 -2.96 6.10 22.19
C LYS A 162 -2.62 7.27 21.27
N TYR A 163 -1.83 7.03 20.22
CA TYR A 163 -1.48 8.05 19.24
C TYR A 163 -2.71 8.61 18.52
N LEU A 164 -3.66 7.76 18.11
CA LEU A 164 -4.92 8.18 17.47
C LEU A 164 -5.73 9.09 18.40
N LYS A 165 -5.84 8.72 19.69
CA LYS A 165 -6.53 9.52 20.71
C LYS A 165 -5.87 10.89 20.92
N GLU A 166 -4.56 10.91 21.11
CA GLU A 166 -3.79 12.14 21.36
C GLU A 166 -3.85 13.13 20.18
N ASN A 167 -3.92 12.60 18.96
CA ASN A 167 -3.98 13.42 17.74
C ASN A 167 -5.41 13.64 17.21
N ASN A 168 -6.43 13.15 17.92
CA ASN A 168 -7.85 13.23 17.53
C ASN A 168 -8.10 12.76 16.08
N ILE A 169 -7.50 11.63 15.70
CA ILE A 169 -7.61 11.06 14.36
C ILE A 169 -8.68 9.96 14.38
N PRO A 170 -9.71 10.01 13.51
CA PRO A 170 -10.74 8.96 13.43
C PRO A 170 -10.16 7.65 12.88
N SER A 171 -10.77 6.49 13.14
CA SER A 171 -10.29 5.17 12.69
C SER A 171 -11.40 4.38 11.99
N ALA A 172 -11.15 3.12 11.65
CA ALA A 172 -12.17 2.11 11.38
C ALA A 172 -12.36 1.19 12.58
N HIS A 173 -13.41 0.39 12.54
CA HIS A 173 -13.61 -0.76 13.43
C HIS A 173 -13.08 -2.06 12.79
N PRO A 174 -12.67 -3.06 13.59
CA PRO A 174 -12.66 -3.11 15.07
C PRO A 174 -11.37 -2.56 15.72
N LEU A 175 -11.47 -1.92 16.90
CA LEU A 175 -10.30 -1.31 17.57
C LEU A 175 -9.42 -2.29 18.36
N ASN A 176 -9.79 -3.57 18.45
CA ASN A 176 -9.25 -4.51 19.43
C ASN A 176 -7.78 -4.89 19.20
N ILE A 177 -7.40 -5.35 18.00
CA ILE A 177 -6.03 -5.74 17.66
C ILE A 177 -5.73 -5.24 16.23
N GLN A 178 -4.53 -4.72 16.01
CA GLN A 178 -4.03 -4.44 14.67
C GLN A 178 -2.94 -5.44 14.31
N ARG A 179 -3.22 -6.31 13.33
CA ARG A 179 -2.27 -7.34 12.88
C ARG A 179 -0.91 -6.73 12.51
N THR A 180 0.16 -7.32 13.03
CA THR A 180 1.54 -6.94 12.67
C THR A 180 2.27 -8.10 12.01
N GLU A 181 3.47 -7.85 11.50
CA GLU A 181 4.33 -8.89 10.92
C GLU A 181 4.94 -9.83 11.98
N PHE A 182 4.76 -9.53 13.29
CA PHE A 182 5.13 -10.43 14.38
C PHE A 182 4.16 -11.61 14.53
N ASP A 183 2.91 -11.45 14.10
CA ASP A 183 1.91 -12.51 14.16
C ASP A 183 2.12 -13.54 13.04
N GLN A 184 2.65 -14.71 13.41
CA GLN A 184 2.95 -15.81 12.47
C GLN A 184 2.03 -17.03 12.70
N PRO A 185 0.77 -17.00 12.20
CA PRO A 185 -0.13 -18.15 12.30
C PRO A 185 0.45 -19.36 11.55
N ARG A 186 0.27 -20.55 12.12
CA ARG A 186 0.80 -21.82 11.60
C ARG A 186 -0.16 -22.49 10.63
N THR A 187 -1.47 -22.25 10.79
CA THR A 187 -2.50 -22.84 9.96
C THR A 187 -3.38 -21.78 9.29
N SER A 188 -4.09 -22.17 8.23
CA SER A 188 -5.09 -21.33 7.57
C SER A 188 -6.21 -20.92 8.53
N GLU A 189 -6.61 -21.79 9.44
CA GLU A 189 -7.66 -21.54 10.42
C GLU A 189 -7.22 -20.49 11.44
N GLU A 190 -5.97 -20.58 11.92
CA GLU A 190 -5.38 -19.55 12.78
C GLU A 190 -5.27 -18.21 12.05
N SER A 191 -4.85 -18.18 10.78
CA SER A 191 -4.78 -16.94 10.00
C SER A 191 -6.17 -16.33 9.81
N ASN A 192 -7.17 -17.14 9.45
CA ASN A 192 -8.54 -16.66 9.27
C ASN A 192 -9.15 -16.15 10.59
N LEU A 193 -8.80 -16.81 11.71
CA LEU A 193 -9.23 -16.39 13.04
C LEU A 193 -8.60 -15.04 13.43
N LEU A 194 -7.30 -14.91 13.23
CA LEU A 194 -6.58 -13.65 13.43
C LEU A 194 -7.18 -12.56 12.55
N ASP A 195 -7.26 -12.77 11.23
CA ASP A 195 -7.78 -11.79 10.26
C ASP A 195 -9.21 -11.31 10.59
N TYR A 196 -10.05 -12.17 11.15
CA TYR A 196 -11.39 -11.78 11.59
C TYR A 196 -11.37 -10.76 12.74
N TYR A 197 -10.43 -10.91 13.69
CA TYR A 197 -10.36 -10.07 14.89
C TYR A 197 -9.31 -8.96 14.83
N SER A 198 -8.40 -8.99 13.85
CA SER A 198 -7.24 -8.10 13.77
C SER A 198 -7.15 -7.28 12.48
N LYS A 199 -8.28 -6.95 11.86
CA LYS A 199 -8.30 -6.15 10.62
C LYS A 199 -7.60 -4.80 10.83
N LYS A 200 -6.83 -4.35 9.85
CA LYS A 200 -6.25 -3.00 9.86
C LYS A 200 -7.37 -1.97 9.81
N THR A 201 -7.32 -1.01 10.72
CA THR A 201 -8.42 -0.07 10.99
C THR A 201 -8.19 1.33 10.42
N LEU A 202 -7.52 1.45 9.30
CA LEU A 202 -7.25 2.75 8.71
C LEU A 202 -8.25 3.01 7.58
N VAL A 203 -8.75 4.24 7.47
CA VAL A 203 -9.80 4.61 6.50
C VAL A 203 -9.35 5.81 5.67
N GLY A 204 -9.81 5.82 4.41
CA GLY A 204 -9.76 6.96 3.53
C GLY A 204 -8.46 7.09 2.73
N THR A 205 -8.28 8.27 2.12
CA THR A 205 -7.34 8.52 1.03
C THR A 205 -5.89 8.14 1.31
N SER A 206 -5.34 8.51 2.45
CA SER A 206 -3.96 8.22 2.83
C SER A 206 -3.71 6.73 3.04
N HIS A 207 -4.65 6.01 3.65
CA HIS A 207 -4.55 4.57 3.83
C HIS A 207 -4.59 3.85 2.49
N ARG A 208 -5.51 4.27 1.61
CA ARG A 208 -5.63 3.69 0.27
C ARG A 208 -4.40 3.92 -0.59
N LEU A 209 -3.78 5.10 -0.50
CA LEU A 209 -2.50 5.36 -1.13
C LEU A 209 -1.39 4.44 -0.58
N TRP A 210 -1.38 4.19 0.73
CA TRP A 210 -0.40 3.28 1.31
C TRP A 210 -0.63 1.84 0.86
N ASP A 211 -1.88 1.39 0.78
CA ASP A 211 -2.25 0.09 0.19
C ASP A 211 -1.79 -0.04 -1.26
N PHE A 212 -1.90 1.04 -2.05
CA PHE A 212 -1.40 1.08 -3.42
C PHE A 212 0.09 0.78 -3.49
N PHE A 213 0.89 1.41 -2.63
CA PHE A 213 2.35 1.21 -2.63
C PHE A 213 2.77 -0.12 -2.00
N THR A 214 1.99 -0.66 -1.07
CA THR A 214 2.34 -1.87 -0.29
C THR A 214 1.98 -3.17 -1.01
N ASN A 215 0.91 -3.14 -1.80
CA ASN A 215 0.39 -4.31 -2.50
C ASN A 215 0.89 -4.43 -3.94
N ASN A 216 0.40 -5.44 -4.66
CA ASN A 216 0.81 -5.76 -6.04
C ASN A 216 0.41 -4.72 -7.11
N LEU A 217 -0.15 -3.57 -6.71
CA LEU A 217 -0.60 -2.53 -7.66
C LEU A 217 0.56 -1.86 -8.40
N VAL A 218 1.77 -1.87 -7.83
CA VAL A 218 3.00 -1.46 -8.52
C VAL A 218 3.37 -2.39 -9.68
N LEU A 219 2.96 -3.67 -9.65
CA LEU A 219 3.14 -4.58 -10.80
C LEU A 219 2.26 -4.18 -11.98
N ILE A 220 1.03 -3.72 -11.69
CA ILE A 220 0.18 -3.14 -12.72
C ILE A 220 0.88 -1.94 -13.32
N TYR A 221 1.43 -1.03 -12.50
CA TYR A 221 2.22 0.09 -12.99
C TYR A 221 3.42 -0.31 -13.86
N THR A 222 4.17 -1.33 -13.44
CA THR A 222 5.29 -1.90 -14.20
C THR A 222 4.84 -2.35 -15.59
N PHE A 223 3.71 -3.06 -15.67
CA PHE A 223 3.12 -3.47 -16.94
C PHE A 223 2.78 -2.28 -17.83
N ILE A 224 2.22 -1.21 -17.25
CA ILE A 224 1.88 0.02 -17.99
C ILE A 224 3.12 0.66 -18.60
N ILE A 225 4.20 0.80 -17.82
CA ILE A 225 5.47 1.34 -18.32
C ILE A 225 5.96 0.48 -19.49
N VAL A 226 6.00 -0.84 -19.31
CA VAL A 226 6.51 -1.76 -20.34
C VAL A 226 5.70 -1.65 -21.64
N VAL A 227 4.36 -1.63 -21.56
CA VAL A 227 3.50 -1.47 -22.74
C VAL A 227 3.68 -0.09 -23.38
N THR A 228 3.67 0.97 -22.58
CA THR A 228 3.74 2.35 -23.07
C THR A 228 5.08 2.62 -23.77
N PHE A 229 6.18 2.31 -23.08
CA PHE A 229 7.52 2.66 -23.55
C PHE A 229 8.15 1.60 -24.43
N GLY A 230 7.77 0.32 -24.28
CA GLY A 230 8.16 -0.73 -25.22
C GLY A 230 7.65 -0.43 -26.64
N ILE A 231 6.42 0.07 -26.78
CA ILE A 231 5.89 0.52 -28.08
C ILE A 231 6.63 1.77 -28.58
N LEU A 232 6.90 2.73 -27.70
CA LEU A 232 7.44 4.04 -28.05
C LEU A 232 8.91 3.96 -28.51
N PHE A 233 9.74 3.16 -27.83
CA PHE A 233 11.15 2.98 -28.19
C PHE A 233 11.37 2.00 -29.35
N SER A 234 10.57 0.95 -29.48
CA SER A 234 10.65 0.08 -30.66
C SER A 234 10.33 0.86 -31.95
N LYS A 235 9.35 1.78 -31.88
CA LYS A 235 9.06 2.73 -32.98
C LYS A 235 10.14 3.79 -33.19
N LEU A 236 11.03 4.03 -32.22
CA LEU A 236 12.18 4.91 -32.37
C LEU A 236 13.27 4.28 -33.25
N GLU A 237 13.41 2.96 -33.18
CA GLU A 237 14.32 2.19 -34.02
C GLU A 237 13.76 1.85 -35.41
N GLU A 238 12.45 1.62 -35.49
CA GLU A 238 11.78 1.28 -36.74
C GLU A 238 11.85 2.43 -37.77
N SER A 239 12.41 2.16 -38.94
CA SER A 239 12.55 3.12 -40.06
C SER A 239 11.22 3.65 -40.61
N GLN A 240 10.08 3.09 -40.16
CA GLN A 240 8.74 3.43 -40.62
C GLN A 240 8.18 4.71 -39.98
N ASN A 241 8.76 5.22 -38.89
CA ASN A 241 8.31 6.46 -38.29
C ASN A 241 8.77 7.67 -39.12
N LYS A 242 7.84 8.28 -39.87
CA LYS A 242 8.08 9.41 -40.79
C LYS A 242 8.87 10.55 -40.13
N THR A 243 8.59 10.87 -38.87
CA THR A 243 9.26 11.94 -38.12
C THR A 243 10.73 11.62 -37.83
N ILE A 244 11.03 10.35 -37.50
CA ILE A 244 12.40 9.91 -37.21
C ILE A 244 13.20 9.80 -38.49
N ARG A 245 12.58 9.35 -39.58
CA ARG A 245 13.18 9.36 -40.90
C ARG A 245 13.53 10.80 -41.31
N PHE A 246 12.63 11.75 -41.10
CA PHE A 246 12.87 13.17 -41.33
C PHE A 246 14.05 13.71 -40.50
N LEU A 247 14.10 13.41 -39.20
CA LEU A 247 15.21 13.82 -38.31
C LEU A 247 16.55 13.20 -38.74
N LYS A 248 16.55 11.93 -39.17
CA LYS A 248 17.74 11.26 -39.70
C LYS A 248 18.18 11.87 -41.04
N THR A 249 17.25 12.30 -41.89
CA THR A 249 17.56 12.97 -43.18
C THR A 249 17.99 14.42 -43.00
N SER A 250 17.56 15.09 -41.92
CA SER A 250 17.99 16.46 -41.60
C SER A 250 19.35 16.54 -40.89
N GLY A 251 20.08 15.42 -40.79
CA GLY A 251 21.42 15.36 -40.22
C GLY A 251 21.47 15.17 -38.70
N ALA A 252 20.36 14.87 -38.02
CA ALA A 252 20.41 14.55 -36.59
C ALA A 252 21.11 13.19 -36.36
N SER A 253 22.11 13.18 -35.48
CA SER A 253 22.83 11.97 -35.11
C SER A 253 21.94 11.01 -34.29
N LYS A 254 22.18 9.70 -34.37
CA LYS A 254 21.44 8.68 -33.60
C LYS A 254 21.61 8.91 -32.10
N PHE A 255 22.78 9.32 -31.64
CA PHE A 255 23.04 9.74 -30.25
C PHE A 255 22.09 10.87 -29.81
N ARG A 256 21.89 11.89 -30.64
CA ARG A 256 20.97 13.00 -30.32
C ARG A 256 19.51 12.53 -30.24
N ILE A 257 19.12 11.61 -31.13
CA ILE A 257 17.76 11.04 -31.14
C ILE A 257 17.53 10.17 -29.90
N VAL A 258 18.47 9.30 -29.55
CA VAL A 258 18.37 8.40 -28.40
C VAL A 258 18.41 9.18 -27.08
N SER A 259 19.34 10.13 -26.91
CA SER A 259 19.43 10.95 -25.69
C SER A 259 18.17 11.78 -25.46
N SER A 260 17.63 12.43 -26.51
CA SER A 260 16.36 13.15 -26.42
C SER A 260 15.21 12.20 -26.08
N GLY A 261 15.16 11.01 -26.69
CA GLY A 261 14.16 9.99 -26.38
C GLY A 261 14.21 9.52 -24.92
N LEU A 262 15.41 9.33 -24.36
CA LEU A 262 15.59 8.93 -22.96
C LEU A 262 15.15 10.03 -21.99
N LEU A 263 15.48 11.29 -22.27
CA LEU A 263 15.04 12.43 -21.45
C LEU A 263 13.51 12.59 -21.48
N THR A 264 12.91 12.63 -22.67
CA THR A 264 11.45 12.74 -22.80
C THR A 264 10.73 11.53 -22.21
N GLY A 265 11.26 10.32 -22.42
CA GLY A 265 10.70 9.08 -21.88
C GLY A 265 10.79 9.01 -20.35
N GLY A 266 11.90 9.47 -19.77
CA GLY A 266 12.07 9.58 -18.33
C GLY A 266 11.10 10.58 -17.69
N ILE A 267 10.96 11.79 -18.26
CA ILE A 267 9.99 12.79 -17.80
C ILE A 267 8.57 12.22 -17.88
N LEU A 268 8.20 11.57 -18.98
CA LEU A 268 6.88 10.97 -19.14
C LEU A 268 6.64 9.84 -18.14
N THR A 269 7.67 9.06 -17.80
CA THR A 269 7.59 7.99 -16.80
C THR A 269 7.31 8.57 -15.41
N ILE A 270 8.00 9.66 -15.04
CA ILE A 270 7.75 10.38 -13.79
C ILE A 270 6.33 10.95 -13.77
N MET A 271 5.91 11.63 -14.84
CA MET A 271 4.55 12.20 -14.93
C MET A 271 3.48 11.12 -14.81
N LEU A 272 3.65 9.99 -15.50
CA LEU A 272 2.74 8.84 -15.40
C LEU A 272 2.75 8.22 -14.00
N GLY A 273 3.94 8.13 -13.38
CA GLY A 273 4.12 7.66 -12.01
C GLY A 273 3.49 8.57 -10.96
N LEU A 274 3.35 9.86 -11.21
CA LEU A 274 2.60 10.77 -10.35
C LEU A 274 1.09 10.73 -10.65
N LEU A 275 0.72 10.62 -11.92
CA LEU A 275 -0.67 10.64 -12.36
C LEU A 275 -1.48 9.46 -11.80
N ILE A 276 -0.93 8.25 -11.79
CA ILE A 276 -1.68 7.05 -11.36
C ILE A 276 -2.05 7.11 -9.87
N PRO A 277 -1.10 7.32 -8.93
CA PRO A 277 -1.44 7.56 -7.53
C PRO A 277 -2.40 8.73 -7.35
N ALA A 278 -2.26 9.81 -8.13
CA ALA A 278 -3.17 10.96 -8.05
C ALA A 278 -4.61 10.61 -8.49
N ILE A 279 -4.80 9.78 -9.51
CA ILE A 279 -6.13 9.28 -9.91
C ILE A 279 -6.73 8.42 -8.80
N PHE A 280 -5.95 7.48 -8.25
CA PHE A 280 -6.41 6.65 -7.13
C PHE A 280 -6.78 7.49 -5.91
N PHE A 281 -5.97 8.50 -5.59
CA PHE A 281 -6.25 9.46 -4.53
C PHE A 281 -7.55 10.23 -4.80
N GLY A 282 -7.74 10.75 -6.01
CA GLY A 282 -8.93 11.50 -6.39
C GLY A 282 -10.21 10.66 -6.32
N ILE A 283 -10.16 9.39 -6.75
CA ILE A 283 -11.29 8.46 -6.65
C ILE A 283 -11.63 8.20 -5.18
N GLU A 284 -10.64 7.86 -4.36
CA GLU A 284 -10.86 7.58 -2.93
C GLU A 284 -11.38 8.82 -2.20
N PHE A 285 -10.87 10.01 -2.55
CA PHE A 285 -11.33 11.28 -1.98
C PHE A 285 -12.82 11.52 -2.28
N LEU A 286 -13.27 11.22 -3.51
CA LEU A 286 -14.67 11.38 -3.89
C LEU A 286 -15.59 10.36 -3.21
N ILE A 287 -15.12 9.14 -2.96
CA ILE A 287 -15.95 8.04 -2.41
C ILE A 287 -15.97 8.07 -0.88
N SER A 288 -14.80 8.23 -0.25
CA SER A 288 -14.59 8.05 1.19
C SER A 288 -14.18 9.34 1.92
N GLY A 289 -13.97 10.44 1.20
CA GLY A 289 -13.53 11.71 1.76
C GLY A 289 -12.03 11.77 2.05
N SER A 290 -11.58 12.91 2.56
CA SER A 290 -10.19 13.12 2.94
C SER A 290 -9.86 12.42 4.26
N SER A 291 -8.65 11.88 4.35
CA SER A 291 -8.16 11.25 5.56
C SER A 291 -6.86 11.91 6.05
N SER A 292 -6.48 11.63 7.30
CA SER A 292 -5.33 12.28 7.92
C SER A 292 -4.00 11.71 7.46
N PHE A 293 -3.13 12.53 6.88
CA PHE A 293 -1.74 12.14 6.61
C PHE A 293 -0.86 11.94 7.86
N LYS A 294 -1.44 12.11 9.06
CA LYS A 294 -0.81 11.82 10.35
C LYS A 294 -1.15 10.42 10.88
N TYR A 295 -1.94 9.61 10.17
CA TYR A 295 -2.27 8.24 10.62
C TYR A 295 -1.02 7.47 11.03
N PRO A 296 -1.03 6.78 12.18
CA PRO A 296 0.12 5.99 12.62
C PRO A 296 0.28 4.74 11.75
N ILE A 297 1.51 4.50 11.32
CA ILE A 297 1.94 3.26 10.67
C ILE A 297 3.11 2.68 11.47
N THR A 298 3.02 1.38 11.74
CA THR A 298 4.13 0.61 12.31
C THR A 298 5.23 0.46 11.28
N THR A 299 6.39 1.04 11.55
CA THR A 299 7.63 0.82 10.79
C THR A 299 8.55 -0.11 11.56
N TYR A 300 9.10 -1.10 10.88
CA TYR A 300 9.97 -2.11 11.46
C TYR A 300 11.44 -1.74 11.29
N ILE A 301 12.19 -1.81 12.39
CA ILE A 301 13.60 -1.42 12.46
C ILE A 301 14.43 -2.66 12.76
N VAL A 302 15.47 -2.90 11.96
CA VAL A 302 16.44 -3.98 12.22
C VAL A 302 17.38 -3.56 13.34
N LYS A 303 17.44 -4.37 14.40
CA LYS A 303 18.34 -4.20 15.55
C LYS A 303 19.61 -5.05 15.45
N ASN A 304 19.49 -6.27 14.90
CA ASN A 304 20.56 -7.27 14.88
C ASN A 304 20.80 -7.84 13.47
N ASP A 305 22.00 -8.37 13.25
CA ASP A 305 22.48 -8.87 11.94
C ASP A 305 22.06 -10.32 11.59
N TYR A 306 21.20 -10.94 12.40
CA TYR A 306 20.64 -12.27 12.13
C TYR A 306 19.12 -12.19 11.97
N TYR A 307 18.52 -12.98 11.08
CA TYR A 307 17.06 -13.00 10.95
C TYR A 307 16.41 -13.78 12.11
N SER A 308 15.79 -13.05 13.02
CA SER A 308 14.88 -13.57 14.04
C SER A 308 13.82 -12.50 14.34
N LEU A 309 12.65 -12.87 14.90
CA LEU A 309 11.66 -11.87 15.31
C LEU A 309 12.24 -10.88 16.34
N MET A 310 13.11 -11.36 17.23
CA MET A 310 13.81 -10.52 18.24
C MET A 310 14.78 -9.51 17.61
N SER A 311 15.19 -9.74 16.36
CA SER A 311 16.07 -8.83 15.62
C SER A 311 15.34 -7.59 15.11
N PHE A 312 14.02 -7.50 15.29
CA PHE A 312 13.23 -6.36 14.89
C PHE A 312 12.73 -5.56 16.10
N GLY A 313 12.82 -4.24 15.99
CA GLY A 313 12.01 -3.31 16.75
C GLY A 313 10.93 -2.69 15.88
N TYR A 314 10.16 -1.81 16.49
CA TYR A 314 9.17 -1.00 15.78
C TYR A 314 9.29 0.47 16.16
N LYS A 315 8.74 1.33 15.30
CA LYS A 315 8.47 2.73 15.57
C LYS A 315 7.13 3.09 14.96
N ILE A 316 6.33 3.88 15.66
CA ILE A 316 5.13 4.48 15.10
C ILE A 316 5.51 5.77 14.40
N VAL A 317 5.21 5.86 13.11
CA VAL A 317 5.48 7.04 12.28
C VAL A 317 4.21 7.47 11.56
N PRO A 318 4.05 8.76 11.22
CA PRO A 318 2.92 9.18 10.40
C PRO A 318 3.00 8.57 9.00
N ILE A 319 1.84 8.22 8.43
CA ILE A 319 1.70 7.62 7.11
C ILE A 319 2.33 8.47 6.01
N SER A 320 2.38 9.81 6.18
CA SER A 320 3.08 10.72 5.27
C SER A 320 4.56 10.40 5.09
N ASP A 321 5.27 10.00 6.14
CA ASP A 321 6.70 9.62 6.04
C ASP A 321 6.86 8.36 5.16
N VAL A 322 6.04 7.34 5.43
CA VAL A 322 6.04 6.08 4.67
C VAL A 322 5.61 6.31 3.22
N LEU A 323 4.59 7.13 2.98
CA LEU A 323 4.12 7.47 1.64
C LEU A 323 5.17 8.24 0.84
N THR A 324 5.90 9.17 1.47
CA THR A 324 6.96 9.93 0.80
C THR A 324 8.10 9.01 0.38
N LYS A 325 8.56 8.13 1.28
CA LYS A 325 9.57 7.10 0.97
C LYS A 325 9.10 6.16 -0.13
N SER A 326 7.84 5.71 -0.06
CA SER A 326 7.22 4.83 -1.05
C SER A 326 7.18 5.48 -2.43
N LEU A 327 6.79 6.75 -2.50
CA LEU A 327 6.72 7.51 -3.75
C LEU A 327 8.10 7.69 -4.39
N ILE A 328 9.13 8.01 -3.60
CA ILE A 328 10.51 8.13 -4.10
C ILE A 328 10.97 6.81 -4.71
N LEU A 329 10.82 5.70 -3.98
CA LEU A 329 11.18 4.37 -4.46
C LEU A 329 10.37 3.97 -5.70
N PHE A 330 9.08 4.30 -5.72
CA PHE A 330 8.19 4.03 -6.85
C PHE A 330 8.65 4.73 -8.12
N LEU A 331 9.00 6.02 -8.05
CA LEU A 331 9.49 6.79 -9.19
C LEU A 331 10.85 6.28 -9.67
N LEU A 332 11.78 5.98 -8.76
CA LEU A 332 13.07 5.40 -9.09
C LEU A 332 12.91 4.02 -9.76
N TYR A 333 12.06 3.16 -9.21
CA TYR A 333 11.77 1.85 -9.79
C TYR A 333 11.12 1.99 -11.17
N GLY A 334 10.17 2.92 -11.35
CA GLY A 334 9.58 3.22 -12.64
C GLY A 334 10.61 3.63 -13.70
N LEU A 335 11.54 4.52 -13.34
CA LEU A 335 12.66 4.92 -14.21
C LEU A 335 13.58 3.74 -14.54
N PHE A 336 13.89 2.90 -13.56
CA PHE A 336 14.68 1.69 -13.78
C PHE A 336 14.01 0.75 -14.80
N ILE A 337 12.72 0.45 -14.64
CA ILE A 337 11.96 -0.39 -15.56
C ILE A 337 11.86 0.22 -16.97
N PHE A 338 11.68 1.53 -17.04
CA PHE A 338 11.71 2.28 -18.29
C PHE A 338 13.03 2.07 -19.04
N LEU A 339 14.18 2.18 -18.34
CA LEU A 339 15.50 1.99 -18.94
C LEU A 339 15.78 0.54 -19.34
N VAL A 340 15.34 -0.44 -18.56
CA VAL A 340 15.43 -1.87 -18.92
C VAL A 340 14.65 -2.12 -20.21
N THR A 341 13.41 -1.64 -20.28
CA THR A 341 12.55 -1.78 -21.46
C THR A 341 13.18 -1.11 -22.69
N SER A 342 13.76 0.09 -22.50
CA SER A 342 14.46 0.83 -23.56
C SER A 342 15.70 0.06 -24.06
N THR A 343 16.46 -0.54 -23.14
CA THR A 343 17.62 -1.39 -23.48
C THR A 343 17.20 -2.58 -24.33
N ILE A 344 16.18 -3.32 -23.90
CA ILE A 344 15.67 -4.49 -24.63
C ILE A 344 15.17 -4.07 -26.03
N SER A 345 14.44 -2.96 -26.12
CA SER A 345 13.91 -2.47 -27.39
C SER A 345 15.00 -2.09 -28.40
N THR A 346 16.22 -1.78 -27.95
CA THR A 346 17.37 -1.48 -28.82
C THR A 346 17.90 -2.75 -29.53
N PHE A 347 17.59 -3.94 -28.99
CA PHE A 347 17.99 -5.21 -29.58
C PHE A 347 16.84 -5.92 -30.31
N VAL A 348 15.59 -5.55 -30.02
CA VAL A 348 14.40 -6.20 -30.55
C VAL A 348 13.61 -5.25 -31.45
N LYS A 349 13.71 -5.45 -32.77
CA LYS A 349 13.07 -4.60 -33.78
C LYS A 349 11.53 -4.59 -33.73
N SER A 350 10.90 -5.60 -33.13
CA SER A 350 9.45 -5.70 -33.05
C SER A 350 8.93 -5.19 -31.71
N SER A 351 8.02 -4.21 -31.76
CA SER A 351 7.38 -3.62 -30.58
C SER A 351 6.71 -4.67 -29.67
N ILE A 352 5.97 -5.60 -30.24
CA ILE A 352 5.28 -6.65 -29.48
C ILE A 352 6.29 -7.59 -28.82
N LYS A 353 7.33 -8.02 -29.56
CA LYS A 353 8.37 -8.90 -29.00
C LYS A 353 9.16 -8.20 -27.89
N SER A 354 9.43 -6.91 -28.02
CA SER A 354 10.10 -6.12 -26.98
C SER A 354 9.28 -6.03 -25.70
N ILE A 355 7.97 -5.83 -25.80
CA ILE A 355 7.06 -5.81 -24.65
C ILE A 355 7.05 -7.16 -23.94
N ILE A 356 6.85 -8.24 -24.70
CA ILE A 356 6.80 -9.62 -24.16
C ILE A 356 8.12 -9.96 -23.48
N LEU A 357 9.25 -9.67 -24.13
CA LEU A 357 10.57 -9.97 -23.57
C LEU A 357 10.86 -9.13 -22.32
N SER A 358 10.55 -7.83 -22.34
CA SER A 358 10.75 -6.96 -21.18
C SER A 358 9.92 -7.42 -19.98
N PHE A 359 8.65 -7.73 -20.20
CA PHE A 359 7.80 -8.26 -19.14
C PHE A 359 8.29 -9.62 -18.65
N GLY A 360 8.70 -10.53 -19.55
CA GLY A 360 9.24 -11.83 -19.17
C GLY A 360 10.53 -11.74 -18.34
N VAL A 361 11.44 -10.83 -18.69
CA VAL A 361 12.65 -10.57 -17.90
C VAL A 361 12.30 -10.02 -16.51
N ILE A 362 11.41 -9.03 -16.43
CA ILE A 362 11.01 -8.46 -15.15
C ILE A 362 10.30 -9.51 -14.28
N ALA A 363 9.39 -10.28 -14.87
CA ALA A 363 8.58 -11.28 -14.18
C ALA A 363 9.40 -12.47 -13.66
N THR A 364 10.49 -12.83 -14.34
CA THR A 364 11.42 -13.87 -13.89
C THR A 364 12.40 -13.33 -12.85
N LEU A 365 12.99 -12.15 -13.10
CA LEU A 365 14.01 -11.60 -12.20
C LEU A 365 13.43 -11.11 -10.87
N GLN A 366 12.16 -10.69 -10.82
CA GLN A 366 11.50 -10.32 -9.56
C GLN A 366 11.38 -11.50 -8.57
N MET A 367 11.46 -12.75 -9.02
CA MET A 367 11.38 -13.93 -8.13
C MET A 367 12.61 -14.06 -7.24
N PHE A 368 13.74 -13.48 -7.64
CA PHE A 368 14.97 -13.50 -6.86
C PHE A 368 14.93 -12.37 -5.80
N ASN A 369 14.32 -12.66 -4.66
CA ASN A 369 14.13 -11.72 -3.55
C ASN A 369 15.45 -11.47 -2.78
N LYS A 370 16.35 -10.71 -3.39
CA LYS A 370 17.63 -10.28 -2.82
C LYS A 370 17.70 -8.76 -2.82
N TRP A 371 18.23 -8.18 -1.74
CA TRP A 371 18.34 -6.73 -1.61
C TRP A 371 19.10 -6.11 -2.78
N TYR A 372 20.19 -6.71 -3.27
CA TYR A 372 20.94 -6.18 -4.41
C TYR A 372 20.23 -6.34 -5.77
N ASN A 373 19.11 -7.06 -5.85
CA ASN A 373 18.36 -7.24 -7.09
C ASN A 373 17.32 -6.11 -7.27
N PRO A 374 17.53 -5.15 -8.20
CA PRO A 374 16.62 -4.03 -8.41
C PRO A 374 15.23 -4.46 -8.91
N PHE A 375 15.10 -5.65 -9.53
CA PHE A 375 13.81 -6.20 -9.99
C PHE A 375 12.90 -6.66 -8.83
N SER A 376 13.45 -6.83 -7.62
CA SER A 376 12.67 -7.23 -6.44
C SER A 376 11.91 -6.06 -5.78
N TYR A 377 12.11 -4.82 -6.24
CA TYR A 377 11.62 -3.60 -5.59
C TYR A 377 10.21 -3.17 -5.99
N TRP A 378 9.38 -4.12 -6.39
CA TRP A 378 8.00 -3.85 -6.78
C TRP A 378 7.05 -3.64 -5.58
N ARG A 379 7.42 -4.03 -4.35
CA ARG A 379 6.64 -3.74 -3.12
C ARG A 379 7.22 -2.56 -2.34
N VAL A 380 7.26 -1.39 -2.97
CA VAL A 380 7.93 -0.19 -2.43
C VAL A 380 7.39 0.26 -1.07
N GLY A 381 6.08 0.09 -0.80
CA GLY A 381 5.46 0.39 0.49
C GLY A 381 5.98 -0.51 1.62
N LYS A 382 6.16 -1.80 1.35
CA LYS A 382 6.75 -2.75 2.31
C LYS A 382 8.23 -2.49 2.56
N ILE A 383 8.94 -1.91 1.59
CA ILE A 383 10.33 -1.48 1.77
C ILE A 383 10.37 -0.22 2.64
N ALA A 384 9.45 0.72 2.43
CA ALA A 384 9.37 1.97 3.16
C ALA A 384 9.01 1.78 4.65
N ASP A 385 8.09 0.86 4.97
CA ASP A 385 7.73 0.52 6.36
C ASP A 385 8.60 -0.61 6.96
N GLY A 386 9.48 -1.23 6.18
CA GLY A 386 10.38 -2.30 6.63
C GLY A 386 9.76 -3.71 6.71
N SER A 387 8.45 -3.86 6.48
CA SER A 387 7.76 -5.16 6.52
C SER A 387 8.23 -6.15 5.45
N ILE A 388 8.91 -5.67 4.41
CA ILE A 388 9.51 -6.51 3.36
C ILE A 388 10.50 -7.54 3.93
N ASN A 389 11.17 -7.18 5.02
CA ASN A 389 12.16 -8.02 5.69
C ASN A 389 11.52 -9.27 6.31
N PHE A 390 10.32 -9.13 6.87
CA PHE A 390 9.53 -10.28 7.37
C PHE A 390 9.06 -11.16 6.21
N LEU A 391 8.53 -10.55 5.15
CA LEU A 391 8.04 -11.27 3.97
C LEU A 391 9.12 -12.15 3.34
N PHE A 392 10.33 -11.64 3.21
CA PHE A 392 11.46 -12.35 2.58
C PHE A 392 12.38 -13.06 3.58
N LYS A 393 12.02 -13.08 4.86
CA LYS A 393 12.82 -13.65 5.94
C LYS A 393 14.29 -13.19 5.90
N THR A 394 14.48 -11.88 5.83
CA THR A 394 15.78 -11.21 5.68
C THR A 394 15.80 -9.96 6.56
N ILE A 395 16.95 -9.30 6.65
CA ILE A 395 17.15 -8.06 7.42
C ILE A 395 17.81 -6.96 6.58
N THR A 396 17.97 -7.22 5.29
CA THR A 396 18.91 -6.46 4.44
C THR A 396 18.25 -5.33 3.68
N TYR A 397 16.94 -5.38 3.48
CA TYR A 397 16.21 -4.32 2.80
C TYR A 397 16.08 -3.12 3.74
N SER A 398 16.34 -1.94 3.18
CA SER A 398 16.12 -0.64 3.83
C SER A 398 15.93 0.40 2.76
N PHE A 399 15.21 1.47 3.08
CA PHE A 399 14.95 2.58 2.16
C PHE A 399 16.24 3.10 1.49
N ASP A 400 17.27 3.40 2.29
CA ASP A 400 18.53 3.98 1.78
C ASP A 400 19.28 3.03 0.85
N LYS A 401 19.37 1.73 1.20
CA LYS A 401 20.03 0.73 0.35
C LYS A 401 19.26 0.56 -0.97
N SER A 402 17.93 0.54 -0.91
CA SER A 402 17.08 0.40 -2.09
C SER A 402 17.20 1.59 -3.03
N CYS A 403 17.18 2.82 -2.51
CA CYS A 403 17.44 4.03 -3.29
C CYS A 403 18.82 3.99 -3.97
N LYS A 404 19.88 3.61 -3.24
CA LYS A 404 21.24 3.49 -3.80
C LYS A 404 21.31 2.48 -4.93
N ILE A 405 20.73 1.30 -4.76
CA ILE A 405 20.75 0.24 -5.79
C ILE A 405 19.99 0.64 -7.04
N LEU A 406 18.81 1.25 -6.87
CA LEU A 406 18.05 1.76 -8.01
C LEU A 406 18.81 2.87 -8.74
N ALA A 407 19.40 3.82 -8.02
CA ALA A 407 20.21 4.87 -8.61
C ALA A 407 21.40 4.31 -9.40
N ILE A 408 22.14 3.34 -8.83
CA ILE A 408 23.25 2.65 -9.51
C ILE A 408 22.74 1.95 -10.79
N GLY A 409 21.65 1.20 -10.71
CA GLY A 409 21.05 0.52 -11.86
C GLY A 409 20.63 1.49 -12.96
N ILE A 410 20.00 2.61 -12.61
CA ILE A 410 19.62 3.69 -13.52
C ILE A 410 20.87 4.27 -14.21
N CYS A 411 21.93 4.58 -13.45
CA CYS A 411 23.18 5.12 -14.00
C CYS A 411 23.82 4.14 -14.98
N ILE A 412 23.96 2.86 -14.62
CA ILE A 412 24.55 1.83 -15.48
C ILE A 412 23.77 1.70 -16.79
N LEU A 413 22.43 1.59 -16.72
CA LEU A 413 21.61 1.43 -17.91
C LEU A 413 21.63 2.68 -18.81
N THR A 414 21.65 3.87 -18.21
CA THR A 414 21.74 5.13 -18.95
C THR A 414 23.07 5.24 -19.69
N ILE A 415 24.19 4.94 -19.02
CA ILE A 415 25.53 4.92 -19.63
C ILE A 415 25.57 3.88 -20.76
N LEU A 416 25.05 2.68 -20.53
CA LEU A 416 25.00 1.61 -21.53
C LEU A 416 24.27 2.07 -22.80
N LEU A 417 23.06 2.63 -22.66
CA LEU A 417 22.26 3.11 -23.78
C LEU A 417 22.95 4.25 -24.56
N ILE A 418 23.58 5.18 -23.85
CA ILE A 418 24.37 6.26 -24.43
C ILE A 418 25.56 5.71 -25.23
N CYS A 419 26.31 4.77 -24.64
CA CYS A 419 27.46 4.14 -25.29
C CYS A 419 27.04 3.39 -26.56
N ILE A 420 25.95 2.62 -26.51
CA ILE A 420 25.41 1.91 -27.68
C ILE A 420 25.06 2.92 -28.79
N ALA A 421 24.37 4.00 -28.46
CA ALA A 421 23.99 5.03 -29.43
C ALA A 421 25.22 5.72 -30.07
N PHE A 422 26.24 6.00 -29.27
CA PHE A 422 27.49 6.62 -29.74
C PHE A 422 28.28 5.69 -30.68
N ILE A 423 28.42 4.40 -30.34
CA ILE A 423 29.11 3.42 -31.18
C ILE A 423 28.40 3.27 -32.53
N GLN A 424 27.06 3.25 -32.52
CA GLN A 424 26.26 3.14 -33.75
C GLN A 424 26.39 4.38 -34.65
N ASP A 425 26.52 5.58 -34.08
CA ASP A 425 26.80 6.80 -34.84
C ASP A 425 28.20 6.77 -35.49
N ARG A 426 29.22 6.35 -34.74
CA ARG A 426 30.60 6.30 -35.25
C ARG A 426 30.75 5.31 -36.41
N ARG A 427 30.09 4.15 -36.35
CA ARG A 427 30.07 3.20 -37.48
C ARG A 427 29.46 3.85 -38.71
N ARG A 428 28.35 4.58 -38.58
CA ARG A 428 27.65 5.19 -39.71
C ARG A 428 28.49 6.26 -40.43
N ASN A 429 29.27 7.05 -39.68
CA ASN A 429 30.16 8.07 -40.25
C ASN A 429 31.45 7.50 -40.87
N GLY A 430 31.77 6.23 -40.63
CA GLY A 430 32.91 5.55 -41.28
C GLY A 430 32.56 4.83 -42.58
N TYR A 431 31.27 4.72 -42.91
CA TYR A 431 30.76 4.13 -44.17
C TYR A 431 30.17 5.17 -45.13
N ALA A 432 30.13 6.45 -44.73
CA ALA A 432 29.81 7.59 -45.56
C ALA A 432 31.12 8.33 -45.87
#